data_AF-A0A4C1XH04-F1
#
_entry.id   AF-A0A4C1XH04-F1
#
_cell.length_a   1.000
_cell.length_b   1.000
_cell.length_c   1.000
_cell.angle_alpha   90.00
_cell.angle_beta   90.00
_cell.angle_gamma   90.00
#
_symmetry.space_group_name_H-M   'P 1'
#
loop_
_entity.id
_entity.type
_entity.pdbx_description
1 polymer ?
#
loop_
_entity_poly.entity_id
_entity_poly.type
_entity_poly.pdbx_seq_one_letter_code
_entity_poly.pdbx_strand_id
1 'polypeptide(L)'
;MSKKLHLGFFEKSTSDLSKIKCNKCHKLYSLGSSEPERQTIHGLKLHLSKFHGEENRQYLKRQEKEEEKEEQKLEAKLKRRKSEISIATGSTNSSSGGQLVQTIIFKMEQARA
;
A
#
# COMPACT_ATOMS: atom_id res chain seq x y z
N MET A 1 -2.64 11.33 -0.31
CA MET A 1 -1.78 10.60 0.66
C MET A 1 -2.25 10.93 2.07
N SER A 2 -3.17 10.13 2.61
CA SER A 2 -3.73 10.32 3.95
C SER A 2 -2.65 9.97 4.98
N LYS A 3 -2.01 11.00 5.55
CA LYS A 3 -0.99 10.84 6.60
C LYS A 3 -1.66 10.16 7.80
N LYS A 4 -1.47 8.85 7.94
CA LYS A 4 -1.97 8.03 9.05
C LYS A 4 -1.61 8.72 10.36
N LEU A 5 -2.58 8.89 11.27
CA LEU A 5 -2.27 9.44 12.59
C LEU A 5 -1.25 8.56 13.25
N HIS A 6 -0.19 9.18 13.75
CA HIS A 6 0.83 8.48 14.47
C HIS A 6 0.34 8.19 15.92
N LEU A 7 -0.53 7.18 16.05
CA LEU A 7 -1.13 6.71 17.30
C LEU A 7 -0.15 5.97 18.23
N GLY A 8 1.08 5.66 17.79
CA GLY A 8 2.06 4.95 18.63
C GLY A 8 2.50 5.73 19.88
N PHE A 9 2.47 7.07 19.84
CA PHE A 9 2.79 7.92 21.01
C PHE A 9 1.59 8.25 21.89
N PHE A 10 0.37 7.96 21.44
CA PHE A 10 -0.83 8.46 22.07
C PHE A 10 -1.87 7.36 22.25
N GLU A 11 -2.34 7.20 23.49
CA GLU A 11 -3.39 6.26 23.86
C GLU A 11 -4.75 6.97 23.83
N LYS A 12 -5.72 6.40 23.10
CA LYS A 12 -7.10 6.88 23.11
C LYS A 12 -7.73 6.58 24.46
N SER A 13 -8.39 7.57 25.06
CA SER A 13 -9.10 7.36 26.31
C SER A 13 -10.33 6.49 26.04
N THR A 14 -10.52 5.42 26.81
CA THR A 14 -11.69 4.54 26.71
C THR A 14 -12.97 5.24 27.20
N SER A 15 -12.83 6.19 28.12
CA SER A 15 -13.95 6.94 28.70
C SER A 15 -14.38 8.16 27.86
N ASP A 16 -13.47 8.75 27.10
CA ASP A 16 -13.74 9.97 26.34
C ASP A 16 -13.01 9.93 24.99
N LEU A 17 -13.77 9.61 23.94
CA LEU A 17 -13.25 9.51 22.57
C LEU A 17 -12.77 10.85 22.02
N SER A 18 -13.18 11.98 22.62
CA SER A 18 -12.69 13.31 22.25
C SER A 18 -11.33 13.65 22.85
N LYS A 19 -10.78 12.79 23.71
CA LYS A 19 -9.50 13.01 24.39
C LYS A 19 -8.51 11.88 24.12
N ILE A 20 -7.25 12.26 24.00
CA ILE A 20 -6.14 11.35 23.84
C ILE A 20 -5.05 11.64 24.86
N LYS A 21 -4.41 10.60 25.39
CA LYS A 21 -3.33 10.69 26.38
C LYS A 21 -1.99 10.48 25.69
N CYS A 22 -1.00 11.32 25.98
CA CYS A 22 0.37 11.05 25.56
C CYS A 22 0.98 9.93 26.43
N ASN A 23 1.59 8.91 25.83
CA ASN A 23 2.19 7.81 26.58
C ASN A 23 3.51 8.17 27.25
N LYS A 24 4.15 9.28 26.85
CA LYS A 24 5.42 9.74 27.40
C LYS A 24 5.25 10.68 28.58
N CYS A 25 4.40 11.70 28.44
CA CYS A 25 4.18 12.69 29.49
C CYS A 25 2.84 12.54 30.22
N HIS A 26 2.03 11.55 29.83
CA HIS A 26 0.72 11.25 30.42
C HIS A 26 -0.29 12.42 30.41
N LYS A 27 -0.03 13.48 29.64
CA LYS A 27 -0.93 14.62 29.45
C LYS A 27 -2.09 14.26 28.51
N LEU A 28 -3.28 14.74 28.85
CA LEU A 28 -4.49 14.63 28.04
C LEU A 28 -4.60 15.80 27.07
N TYR A 29 -4.95 15.49 25.83
CA TYR A 29 -5.15 16.44 24.75
C TYR A 29 -6.54 16.25 24.16
N SER A 30 -7.25 17.36 23.93
CA SER A 30 -8.52 17.34 23.21
C SER A 30 -8.28 17.21 21.71
N LEU A 31 -9.07 16.35 21.08
CA LEU A 31 -9.13 16.14 19.64
C LEU A 31 -10.18 17.04 18.97
N GLY A 32 -10.88 17.89 19.72
CA GLY A 32 -11.89 18.82 19.23
C GLY A 32 -13.24 18.17 18.89
N SER A 33 -13.28 16.87 18.60
CA SER A 33 -14.51 16.10 18.39
C SER A 33 -14.36 14.68 18.92
N SER A 34 -15.47 14.09 19.37
CA SER A 34 -15.57 12.65 19.65
C SER A 34 -15.68 11.81 18.36
N GLU A 35 -16.10 12.41 17.24
CA GLU A 35 -16.22 11.74 15.95
C GLU A 35 -14.85 11.57 15.28
N PRO A 36 -14.38 10.33 15.01
CA PRO A 36 -13.03 10.05 14.53
C PRO A 36 -12.62 10.83 13.27
N GLU A 37 -13.55 11.09 12.36
CA GLU A 37 -13.29 11.80 11.10
C GLU A 37 -13.16 13.32 11.28
N ARG A 38 -13.69 13.86 12.38
CA ARG A 38 -13.65 15.30 12.71
C ARG A 38 -12.57 15.64 13.73
N GLN A 39 -11.74 14.67 14.10
CA GLN A 39 -10.66 14.87 15.08
C GLN A 39 -9.51 15.66 14.48
N THR A 40 -9.04 16.68 15.21
CA THR A 40 -7.85 17.44 14.83
C THR A 40 -6.59 16.85 15.43
N ILE A 41 -5.57 16.80 14.58
CA ILE A 41 -4.32 16.06 14.81
C ILE A 41 -3.17 17.06 14.98
N HIS A 42 -3.44 18.33 14.66
CA HIS A 42 -2.47 19.40 14.64
C HIS A 42 -1.89 19.65 16.03
N GLY A 43 -2.74 19.67 17.06
CA GLY A 43 -2.30 19.82 18.45
C GLY A 43 -1.35 18.71 18.90
N LEU A 44 -1.60 17.48 18.48
CA LEU A 44 -0.75 16.33 18.80
C LEU A 44 0.62 16.41 18.11
N LYS A 45 0.64 16.76 16.82
CA LYS A 45 1.88 16.98 16.08
C LYS A 45 2.73 18.09 16.70
N LEU A 46 2.08 19.19 17.08
CA LEU A 46 2.75 20.31 17.73
C LEU A 46 3.33 19.90 19.09
N HIS A 47 2.58 19.12 19.87
CA HIS A 47 3.04 18.57 21.14
C HIS A 47 4.28 17.69 20.94
N LEU A 48 4.24 16.72 20.02
CA LEU A 48 5.39 15.87 19.73
C LEU A 48 6.60 16.70 19.28
N SER A 49 6.42 17.66 18.39
CA SER A 49 7.52 18.50 17.90
C SER A 49 8.19 19.31 19.03
N LYS A 50 7.40 19.87 19.95
CA LYS A 50 7.91 20.72 21.03
C LYS A 50 8.46 19.95 22.23
N PHE A 51 7.83 18.85 22.63
CA PHE A 51 8.14 18.15 23.89
C PHE A 51 8.82 16.79 23.69
N HIS A 52 8.64 16.15 22.54
CA HIS A 52 9.17 14.82 22.22
C HIS A 52 9.82 14.84 20.82
N GLY A 53 10.48 15.95 20.49
CA GLY A 53 10.91 16.24 19.13
C GLY A 53 11.95 15.25 18.64
N GLU A 54 12.84 14.80 19.52
CA GLU A 54 13.86 13.82 19.18
C GLU A 54 13.27 12.43 18.95
N GLU A 55 12.43 11.95 19.86
CA GLU A 55 11.77 10.66 19.73
C GLU A 55 10.84 10.62 18.51
N ASN A 56 10.15 11.73 18.23
CA ASN A 56 9.33 11.88 17.04
C ASN A 56 10.19 11.79 15.76
N ARG A 57 11.36 12.44 15.73
CA ARG A 57 12.30 12.33 14.59
C ARG A 57 12.81 10.90 14.41
N GLN A 58 13.22 10.24 15.49
CA GLN A 58 13.71 8.85 15.42
C GLN A 58 12.62 7.88 14.97
N TYR A 59 11.37 8.13 15.38
CA TYR A 59 10.24 7.31 14.97
C TYR A 59 9.95 7.47 13.48
N LEU A 60 9.87 8.70 12.97
CA LEU A 60 9.63 8.97 11.55
C LEU A 60 10.69 8.32 10.67
N LYS A 61 11.97 8.43 11.05
CA LYS A 61 13.07 7.75 10.36
C LYS A 61 12.94 6.22 10.34
N ARG A 62 12.38 5.61 11.39
CA ARG A 62 12.15 4.16 11.42
C ARG A 62 11.02 3.75 10.49
N GLN A 63 9.92 4.52 10.45
CA GLN A 63 8.83 4.26 9.53
C GLN A 63 9.26 4.41 8.07
N GLU A 64 9.99 5.47 7.72
CA GLU A 64 10.49 5.65 6.35
C GLU A 64 11.31 4.44 5.89
N LYS A 65 12.16 3.90 6.77
CA LYS A 65 12.94 2.68 6.49
C LYS A 65 12.09 1.42 6.38
N GLU A 66 11.05 1.29 7.20
CA GLU A 66 10.12 0.14 7.12
C GLU A 66 9.27 0.19 5.86
N GLU A 67 8.80 1.36 5.45
CA GLU A 67 8.06 1.59 4.21
C GLU A 67 8.93 1.27 3.00
N GLU A 68 10.17 1.76 2.97
CA GLU A 68 11.15 1.45 1.91
C GLU A 68 11.40 -0.07 1.81
N LYS A 69 11.55 -0.74 2.96
CA LYS A 69 11.77 -2.20 3.01
C LYS A 69 10.55 -2.99 2.51
N GLU A 70 9.34 -2.57 2.85
CA GLU A 70 8.11 -3.22 2.34
C GLU A 70 7.91 -2.94 0.85
N GLU A 71 8.25 -1.75 0.35
CA GLU A 71 8.25 -1.45 -1.09
C GLU A 71 9.24 -2.35 -1.85
N GLN A 72 10.48 -2.45 -1.38
CA GLN A 72 11.48 -3.36 -1.97
C GLN A 72 11.02 -4.82 -1.98
N LYS A 73 10.35 -5.27 -0.92
CA LYS A 73 9.81 -6.63 -0.81
C LYS A 73 8.63 -6.85 -1.75
N LEU A 74 7.77 -5.86 -1.95
CA LEU A 74 6.69 -5.91 -2.92
C LEU A 74 7.24 -5.93 -4.35
N GLU A 75 8.25 -5.11 -4.65
CA GLU A 75 8.93 -5.09 -5.94
C GLU A 75 9.61 -6.42 -6.24
N ALA A 76 10.31 -7.00 -5.26
CA ALA A 76 10.96 -8.31 -5.40
C ALA A 76 9.93 -9.43 -5.64
N LYS A 77 8.78 -9.41 -4.94
CA LYS A 77 7.68 -10.35 -5.18
C LYS A 77 7.08 -10.18 -6.58
N LEU A 78 6.94 -8.95 -7.05
CA LEU A 78 6.42 -8.65 -8.38
C LEU A 78 7.38 -9.15 -9.48
N LYS A 79 8.70 -8.92 -9.32
CA LYS A 79 9.72 -9.44 -10.23
C LYS A 79 9.69 -10.96 -10.31
N ARG A 80 9.59 -11.66 -9.17
CA ARG A 80 9.46 -13.13 -9.12
C ARG A 80 8.22 -13.62 -9.87
N ARG A 81 7.04 -13.04 -9.61
CA ARG A 81 5.81 -13.40 -10.34
C ARG A 81 5.95 -13.15 -11.84
N LYS A 82 6.59 -12.04 -12.24
CA LYS A 82 6.82 -11.73 -13.66
C LYS A 82 7.73 -12.75 -14.34
N SER A 83 8.78 -13.22 -13.66
CA SER A 83 9.63 -14.30 -14.18
C SER A 83 8.92 -15.65 -14.24
N GLU A 84 8.09 -15.99 -13.25
CA GLU A 84 7.30 -17.23 -13.25
C GLU A 84 6.30 -17.28 -14.41
N ILE A 85 5.62 -16.15 -14.69
CA ILE A 85 4.70 -16.02 -15.82
C ILE A 85 5.45 -16.17 -17.16
N SER A 86 6.66 -15.59 -17.29
CA SER A 86 7.45 -15.69 -18.53
C SER A 86 7.91 -17.11 -18.87
N ILE A 87 8.05 -17.99 -17.87
CA ILE A 87 8.38 -19.40 -18.09
C ILE A 87 7.13 -20.19 -18.49
N ALA A 88 5.97 -19.87 -17.91
CA ALA A 88 4.70 -20.52 -18.25
C ALA A 88 4.20 -20.20 -19.67
N THR A 89 4.46 -19.00 -20.20
CA THR A 89 4.14 -18.64 -21.59
C THR A 89 5.24 -19.01 -22.60
N GLY A 90 6.42 -19.42 -22.13
CA GLY A 90 7.55 -19.86 -22.97
C GLY A 90 7.55 -21.35 -23.32
N SER A 91 6.54 -22.13 -22.94
CA SER A 91 6.37 -23.55 -23.32
C SER A 91 5.12 -23.78 -24.16
N THR A 92 5.08 -23.20 -25.36
CA THR A 92 4.39 -23.81 -26.51
C THR A 92 5.12 -23.45 -27.81
N ASN A 93 6.22 -24.12 -28.08
CA ASN A 93 6.73 -24.38 -29.44
C ASN A 93 7.53 -25.68 -29.37
N SER A 94 7.27 -26.77 -30.08
CA SER A 94 6.29 -27.11 -31.11
C SER A 94 6.28 -28.64 -31.18
N SER A 95 5.13 -29.29 -31.34
CA SER A 95 5.07 -30.53 -32.14
C SER A 95 3.63 -30.88 -32.53
N SER A 96 3.44 -30.93 -33.85
CA SER A 96 2.32 -31.46 -34.64
C SER A 96 0.89 -31.01 -34.35
N GLY A 97 0.34 -30.22 -35.29
CA GLY A 97 -1.06 -30.32 -35.67
C GLY A 97 -1.85 -29.02 -35.62
N GLY A 98 -2.32 -28.57 -36.78
CA GLY A 98 -3.48 -27.68 -36.85
C GLY A 98 -3.17 -26.22 -37.12
N GLN A 99 -2.73 -25.94 -38.35
CA GLN A 99 -2.78 -24.62 -38.96
C GLN A 99 -4.25 -24.19 -39.08
N LEU A 100 -4.76 -23.41 -38.12
CA LEU A 100 -6.14 -22.92 -38.17
C LEU A 100 -6.26 -21.47 -37.71
N VAL A 101 -5.52 -20.56 -38.34
CA VAL A 101 -5.99 -19.18 -38.45
C VAL A 101 -5.61 -18.66 -39.82
N GLN A 102 -6.58 -18.04 -40.47
CA GLN A 102 -6.50 -17.30 -41.73
C GLN A 102 -6.57 -18.16 -42.99
N THR A 103 -7.78 -18.34 -43.53
CA THR A 103 -8.20 -17.78 -44.84
C THR A 103 -9.59 -18.34 -45.16
N ILE A 104 -10.63 -17.85 -44.47
CA ILE A 104 -12.01 -17.92 -44.98
C ILE A 104 -12.30 -16.53 -45.52
N ILE A 105 -11.77 -16.21 -46.70
CA ILE A 105 -12.26 -15.21 -47.64
C ILE A 105 -11.50 -15.51 -48.93
N PHE A 106 -12.28 -15.65 -50.01
CA PHE A 106 -11.88 -15.73 -51.41
C PHE A 106 -11.80 -17.12 -52.07
N LYS A 107 -12.80 -17.33 -52.95
CA LYS A 107 -12.84 -18.21 -54.12
C LYS A 107 -13.28 -19.66 -53.94
N MET A 108 -14.57 -19.79 -53.71
CA MET A 108 -15.37 -20.96 -54.09
C MET A 108 -15.80 -20.86 -55.57
N GLU A 109 -14.85 -20.66 -56.50
CA GLU A 109 -15.16 -20.56 -57.93
C GLU A 109 -14.04 -21.15 -58.80
N GLN A 110 -14.01 -22.48 -58.87
CA GLN A 110 -13.76 -23.26 -60.09
C GLN A 110 -13.85 -24.76 -59.78
N ALA A 111 -15.07 -25.30 -59.84
CA ALA A 111 -15.34 -26.71 -60.14
C ALA A 111 -16.84 -26.90 -60.45
N ARG A 112 -17.36 -26.19 -61.45
CA ARG A 112 -18.25 -26.78 -62.46
C ARG A 112 -17.37 -26.81 -63.72
N ALA A 113 -16.90 -28.01 -64.07
CA ALA A 113 -17.48 -28.84 -65.12
C ALA A 113 -17.18 -28.26 -66.51
#